data_AF-A0A067T1K3-F1
#
_entry.id   AF-A0A067T1K3-F1
#
_cell.length_a   1.000
_cell.length_b   1.000
_cell.length_c   1.000
_cell.angle_alpha   90.00
_cell.angle_beta   90.00
_cell.angle_gamma   90.00
#
_symmetry.space_group_name_H-M   'P 1'
#
loop_
_entity.id
_entity.type
_entity.pdbx_description
1 polymer ?
#
loop_
_entity_poly.entity_id
_entity_poly.type
_entity_poly.pdbx_seq_one_letter_code
_entity_poly.pdbx_strand_id
1 'polypeptide(L)'
;MYIGGAGGTGKSRVIDALREFFIRRGQDRRFRLASYTGVAAKNISGMTVHSALSLNQHKKKDADGKTRRDLSAMWEGLPPVGESRLTASIDTSQTRQTSKHGQENVFGKLLWLSINKVIILNQSMRQTGPENAPFVDLLSRLREGRCTNKDYDLLSSRVLQGMNIDWEKWKGTPIIVSENAQKDALNVNSHSTHQRNIVTDPTLKAYLEKLNSGVTNQRLGRIPLVIGMPVMIAQNYDVQGGIVNGCTGILKKIRYQEDAQGNRYATSCIVESSTITGAPLSTLEPHQAVVLQDTTDMTFRHPHSGKKCTIRRTQLPILPAFAMTAHKAQGQT
;
A
#
# COMPACT_ATOMS: atom_id res chain seq x y z
N MET A 1 -21.28 8.68 -12.28
CA MET A 1 -20.30 9.61 -12.88
C MET A 1 -18.90 9.04 -12.65
N TYR A 2 -18.05 9.05 -13.67
CA TYR A 2 -16.63 8.67 -13.58
C TYR A 2 -15.75 9.88 -13.87
N ILE A 3 -14.70 10.07 -13.07
CA ILE A 3 -13.70 11.13 -13.26
C ILE A 3 -12.34 10.47 -13.51
N GLY A 4 -11.80 10.65 -14.71
CA GLY A 4 -10.48 10.19 -15.14
C GLY A 4 -9.48 11.33 -15.28
N GLY A 5 -8.23 10.99 -15.60
CA GLY A 5 -7.15 11.96 -15.87
C GLY A 5 -5.79 11.43 -15.42
N ALA A 6 -4.71 12.02 -15.93
CA ALA A 6 -3.33 11.64 -15.57
C ALA A 6 -3.02 11.83 -14.07
N GLY A 7 -1.93 11.25 -13.58
CA GLY A 7 -1.45 11.55 -12.22
C GLY A 7 -1.26 13.06 -12.05
N GLY A 8 -1.68 13.63 -10.93
CA GLY A 8 -1.49 15.07 -10.68
C GLY A 8 -2.51 16.02 -11.33
N THR A 9 -3.55 15.54 -12.01
CA THR A 9 -4.56 16.41 -12.65
C THR A 9 -5.61 17.01 -11.70
N GLY A 10 -5.39 16.98 -10.39
CA GLY A 10 -6.33 17.56 -9.41
C GLY A 10 -7.57 16.72 -9.09
N LYS A 11 -7.63 15.43 -9.46
CA LYS A 11 -8.77 14.55 -9.12
C LYS A 11 -9.14 14.57 -7.63
N SER A 12 -8.15 14.48 -6.74
CA SER A 12 -8.39 14.55 -5.29
C SER A 12 -9.01 15.89 -4.88
N ARG A 13 -8.61 17.00 -5.52
CA ARG A 13 -9.19 18.32 -5.24
C ARG A 13 -10.66 18.41 -5.61
N VAL A 14 -11.07 17.77 -6.70
CA VAL A 14 -12.48 17.67 -7.09
C VAL A 14 -13.27 16.86 -6.06
N ILE A 15 -12.69 15.76 -5.57
CA ILE A 15 -13.28 14.95 -4.50
C ILE A 15 -13.48 15.79 -3.23
N ASP A 16 -12.46 16.57 -2.84
CA ASP A 16 -12.52 17.45 -1.66
C ASP A 16 -13.59 18.54 -1.81
N ALA A 17 -13.70 19.15 -2.99
CA ALA A 17 -14.73 20.16 -3.26
C ALA A 17 -16.15 19.59 -3.15
N LEU A 18 -16.38 18.36 -3.63
CA LEU A 18 -17.65 17.66 -3.48
C LEU A 18 -17.95 17.35 -2.01
N ARG A 19 -16.94 16.88 -1.26
CA ARG A 19 -17.08 16.64 0.19
C ARG A 19 -17.50 17.91 0.91
N GLU A 20 -16.80 19.01 0.68
CA GLU A 20 -17.07 20.31 1.28
C GLU A 20 -18.47 20.82 0.95
N PHE A 21 -18.95 20.59 -0.28
CA PHE A 21 -20.31 20.92 -0.67
C PHE A 21 -21.38 20.20 0.19
N PHE A 22 -21.21 18.91 0.46
CA PHE A 22 -22.14 18.17 1.34
C PHE A 22 -22.04 18.61 2.79
N ILE A 23 -20.84 18.89 3.29
CA ILE A 23 -20.62 19.41 4.66
C ILE A 23 -21.34 20.75 4.84
N ARG A 24 -21.17 21.69 3.91
CA ARG A 24 -21.82 23.02 3.96
C ARG A 24 -23.35 22.97 3.93
N ARG A 25 -23.92 21.87 3.43
CA ARG A 25 -25.36 21.62 3.40
C ARG A 25 -25.88 20.86 4.61
N GLY A 26 -25.02 20.53 5.59
CA GLY A 26 -25.39 19.68 6.71
C GLY A 26 -25.77 18.25 6.30
N GLN A 27 -25.23 17.79 5.15
CA GLN A 27 -25.53 16.47 4.56
C GLN A 27 -24.27 15.59 4.47
N ASP A 28 -23.31 15.79 5.37
CA ASP A 28 -22.07 15.03 5.46
C ASP A 28 -22.31 13.51 5.46
N ARG A 29 -23.37 13.04 6.13
CA ARG A 29 -23.73 11.62 6.20
C ARG A 29 -24.11 10.99 4.86
N ARG A 30 -24.52 11.79 3.87
CA ARG A 30 -24.93 11.30 2.54
C ARG A 30 -23.77 11.09 1.58
N PHE A 31 -22.56 11.52 1.95
CA PHE A 31 -21.40 11.43 1.09
C PHE A 31 -20.21 10.80 1.82
N ARG A 32 -19.86 9.58 1.43
CA ARG A 32 -18.75 8.82 2.01
C ARG A 32 -17.68 8.59 0.96
N LEU A 33 -16.43 8.77 1.37
CA LEU A 33 -15.26 8.56 0.53
C LEU A 33 -14.55 7.27 0.92
N ALA A 34 -14.32 6.41 -0.07
CA ALA A 34 -13.62 5.14 0.14
C ALA A 34 -12.57 4.90 -0.94
N SER A 35 -11.48 4.22 -0.58
CA SER A 35 -10.43 3.82 -1.52
C SER A 35 -9.92 2.40 -1.24
N TYR A 36 -9.30 1.77 -2.23
CA TYR A 36 -8.79 0.40 -2.11
C TYR A 36 -7.55 0.30 -1.21
N THR A 37 -6.72 1.35 -1.14
CA THR A 37 -5.49 1.37 -0.33
C THR A 37 -5.57 2.42 0.78
N GLY A 38 -4.83 2.19 1.87
CA GLY A 38 -4.78 3.11 3.01
C GLY A 38 -4.24 4.50 2.66
N VAL A 39 -3.13 4.58 1.90
CA VAL A 39 -2.57 5.85 1.42
C VAL A 39 -3.59 6.64 0.62
N ALA A 40 -4.24 5.99 -0.36
CA ALA A 40 -5.20 6.67 -1.19
C ALA A 40 -6.47 7.07 -0.42
N ALA A 41 -6.92 6.27 0.55
CA ALA A 41 -8.03 6.60 1.43
C ALA A 41 -7.71 7.85 2.27
N LYS A 42 -6.53 7.91 2.87
CA LYS A 42 -6.04 9.10 3.60
C LYS A 42 -5.95 10.33 2.70
N ASN A 43 -5.40 10.19 1.49
CA ASN A 43 -5.25 11.30 0.54
C ASN A 43 -6.58 11.96 0.13
N ILE A 44 -7.70 11.25 0.26
CA ILE A 44 -9.05 11.77 0.02
C ILE A 44 -9.83 11.99 1.32
N SER A 45 -9.17 11.94 2.48
CA SER A 45 -9.80 12.00 3.81
C SER A 45 -10.97 11.03 3.98
N GLY A 46 -10.86 9.86 3.38
CA GLY A 46 -11.84 8.79 3.41
C GLY A 46 -11.39 7.60 4.25
N MET A 47 -12.03 6.46 4.01
CA MET A 47 -11.68 5.18 4.63
C MET A 47 -11.34 4.14 3.57
N THR A 48 -10.84 2.97 3.97
CA THR A 48 -10.66 1.89 2.99
C THR A 48 -12.02 1.30 2.62
N VAL A 49 -12.18 0.77 1.40
CA VAL A 49 -13.41 0.06 0.99
C VAL A 49 -13.71 -1.09 1.96
N HIS A 50 -12.67 -1.77 2.47
CA HIS A 50 -12.80 -2.80 3.49
C HIS A 50 -13.43 -2.26 4.78
N SER A 51 -13.00 -1.09 5.26
CA SER A 51 -13.59 -0.44 6.42
C SER A 51 -14.99 0.10 6.14
N ALA A 52 -15.23 0.64 4.94
CA ALA A 52 -16.53 1.18 4.55
C ALA A 52 -17.59 0.08 4.50
N LEU A 53 -17.23 -1.10 4.01
CA LEU A 53 -18.11 -2.24 3.83
C LEU A 53 -17.97 -3.29 4.95
N SER A 54 -17.28 -2.98 6.03
CA SER A 54 -16.96 -3.90 7.14
C SER A 54 -16.51 -5.30 6.69
N LEU A 55 -15.68 -5.37 5.64
CA LEU A 55 -15.18 -6.62 5.07
C LEU A 55 -14.04 -7.15 5.95
N ASN A 56 -14.30 -8.24 6.68
CA ASN A 56 -13.30 -8.91 7.50
C ASN A 56 -12.25 -9.63 6.63
N GLN A 57 -10.97 -9.35 6.87
CA GLN A 57 -9.85 -10.07 6.23
C GLN A 57 -9.66 -11.50 6.79
N HIS A 58 -10.25 -11.81 7.95
CA HIS A 58 -10.15 -13.13 8.57
C HIS A 58 -11.49 -13.87 8.51
N LYS A 59 -11.50 -15.04 7.87
CA LYS A 59 -12.57 -16.03 7.94
C LYS A 59 -12.68 -16.60 9.37
N LYS A 60 -13.22 -15.85 10.32
CA LYS A 60 -13.77 -16.42 11.56
C LYS A 60 -15.28 -16.51 11.40
N LYS A 61 -15.82 -17.71 11.62
CA LYS A 61 -17.24 -18.05 11.40
C LYS A 61 -18.22 -17.34 12.34
N ASP A 62 -17.74 -16.61 13.36
CA ASP A 62 -18.60 -16.18 14.49
C ASP A 62 -18.75 -14.66 14.65
N ALA A 63 -18.36 -13.84 13.66
CA ALA A 63 -18.42 -12.36 13.76
C ALA A 63 -19.60 -11.72 12.98
N ASP A 64 -20.63 -12.49 12.63
CA ASP A 64 -21.65 -12.05 11.65
C ASP A 64 -22.65 -11.01 12.22
N GLY A 65 -22.99 -11.07 13.51
CA GLY A 65 -24.07 -10.23 14.07
C GLY A 65 -23.73 -8.76 14.34
N LYS A 66 -22.49 -8.45 14.76
CA LYS A 66 -22.05 -7.07 15.04
C LYS A 66 -21.68 -6.35 13.75
N THR A 67 -20.91 -7.02 12.90
CA THR A 67 -20.48 -6.51 11.58
C THR A 67 -21.68 -6.13 10.69
N ARG A 68 -22.76 -6.93 10.70
CA ARG A 68 -24.00 -6.63 9.98
C ARG A 68 -24.78 -5.45 10.54
N ARG A 69 -24.81 -5.26 11.86
CA ARG A 69 -25.43 -4.08 12.49
C ARG A 69 -24.63 -2.82 12.20
N ASP A 70 -23.30 -2.88 12.28
CA ASP A 70 -22.42 -1.76 11.96
C ASP A 70 -22.53 -1.39 10.46
N LEU A 71 -22.59 -2.37 9.55
CA LEU A 71 -22.89 -2.19 8.13
C LEU A 71 -24.26 -1.56 7.90
N SER A 72 -25.32 -2.09 8.53
CA SER A 72 -26.68 -1.58 8.38
C SER A 72 -26.83 -0.16 8.93
N ALA A 73 -26.11 0.17 10.00
CA ALA A 73 -26.06 1.52 10.56
C ALA A 73 -25.21 2.49 9.70
N MET A 74 -24.16 1.98 9.04
CA MET A 74 -23.30 2.77 8.15
C MET A 74 -23.91 2.98 6.75
N TRP A 75 -24.73 2.05 6.27
CA TRP A 75 -25.19 1.94 4.88
C TRP A 75 -26.67 1.52 4.75
N GLU A 76 -27.60 2.17 5.44
CA GLU A 76 -29.02 2.03 5.08
C GLU A 76 -29.21 2.16 3.55
N GLY A 77 -29.50 1.03 2.89
CA GLY A 77 -29.94 0.99 1.49
C GLY A 77 -29.04 0.35 0.42
N LEU A 78 -27.84 -0.22 0.67
CA LEU A 78 -27.05 -0.82 -0.43
C LEU A 78 -26.26 -2.11 -0.08
N PRO A 79 -26.16 -3.08 -1.00
CA PRO A 79 -25.42 -4.33 -0.80
C PRO A 79 -23.89 -4.18 -1.04
N PRO A 80 -23.06 -5.06 -0.46
CA PRO A 80 -21.60 -4.95 -0.50
C PRO A 80 -20.98 -5.50 -1.80
N VAL A 81 -19.83 -4.94 -2.19
CA VAL A 81 -19.09 -5.29 -3.41
C VAL A 81 -17.69 -5.79 -3.09
N GLY A 82 -17.31 -6.91 -3.70
CA GLY A 82 -15.96 -7.43 -3.75
C GLY A 82 -15.52 -7.73 -5.20
N GLU A 83 -14.24 -7.46 -5.44
CA GLU A 83 -13.39 -7.95 -6.55
C GLU A 83 -13.32 -7.23 -7.92
N SER A 84 -12.16 -7.49 -8.54
CA SER A 84 -11.73 -7.45 -9.96
C SER A 84 -11.86 -6.16 -10.80
N ARG A 85 -10.92 -6.00 -11.76
CA ARG A 85 -10.81 -4.81 -12.62
C ARG A 85 -11.99 -4.72 -13.59
N LEU A 86 -12.73 -3.61 -13.53
CA LEU A 86 -13.99 -3.36 -14.26
C LEU A 86 -13.86 -3.27 -15.79
N THR A 87 -12.64 -3.12 -16.33
CA THR A 87 -12.39 -2.77 -17.74
C THR A 87 -12.09 -3.96 -18.67
N ALA A 88 -12.10 -5.20 -18.18
CA ALA A 88 -11.77 -6.37 -19.01
C ALA A 88 -12.98 -6.85 -19.85
N SER A 89 -12.72 -7.44 -21.03
CA SER A 89 -13.74 -8.10 -21.86
C SER A 89 -14.42 -9.25 -21.08
N ILE A 90 -15.69 -9.53 -21.39
CA ILE A 90 -16.40 -10.68 -20.81
C ILE A 90 -15.92 -11.91 -21.59
N ASP A 91 -15.18 -12.79 -20.94
CA ASP A 91 -14.97 -14.13 -21.48
C ASP A 91 -16.26 -14.94 -21.28
N THR A 92 -17.06 -15.04 -22.33
CA THR A 92 -18.28 -15.85 -22.39
C THR A 92 -18.00 -17.31 -22.72
N SER A 93 -16.75 -17.68 -23.02
CA SER A 93 -16.40 -19.04 -23.46
C SER A 93 -16.32 -20.04 -22.31
N GLN A 94 -16.05 -19.58 -21.08
CA GLN A 94 -16.12 -20.42 -19.89
C GLN A 94 -17.47 -20.28 -19.20
N THR A 95 -18.17 -21.39 -19.06
CA THR A 95 -19.45 -21.62 -18.35
C THR A 95 -19.38 -21.25 -16.87
N ARG A 96 -19.12 -19.99 -16.51
CA ARG A 96 -19.06 -19.49 -15.13
C ARG A 96 -20.29 -18.67 -14.72
N GLN A 97 -21.23 -18.43 -15.64
CA GLN A 97 -22.45 -17.64 -15.38
C GLN A 97 -23.38 -18.25 -14.31
N THR A 98 -23.29 -19.57 -14.05
CA THR A 98 -24.06 -20.25 -12.99
C THR A 98 -23.40 -20.18 -11.62
N SER A 99 -22.11 -19.84 -11.53
CA SER A 99 -21.43 -19.66 -10.25
C SER A 99 -21.77 -18.29 -9.66
N LYS A 100 -21.95 -18.22 -8.33
CA LYS A 100 -22.16 -16.96 -7.60
C LYS A 100 -21.12 -15.89 -7.99
N HIS A 101 -19.85 -16.30 -8.12
CA HIS A 101 -18.76 -15.42 -8.52
C HIS A 101 -18.86 -14.91 -9.96
N GLY A 102 -19.33 -15.74 -10.91
CA GLY A 102 -19.57 -15.29 -12.29
C GLY A 102 -20.72 -14.31 -12.38
N GLN A 103 -21.79 -14.51 -11.59
CA GLN A 103 -22.91 -13.57 -11.49
C GLN A 103 -22.47 -12.22 -10.90
N GLU A 104 -21.69 -12.24 -9.81
CA GLU A 104 -21.11 -11.03 -9.21
C GLU A 104 -20.26 -10.21 -10.20
N ASN A 105 -19.45 -10.89 -11.03
CA ASN A 105 -18.68 -10.22 -12.09
C ASN A 105 -19.57 -9.57 -13.17
N VAL A 106 -20.67 -10.23 -13.56
CA VAL A 106 -21.63 -9.66 -14.52
C VAL A 106 -22.32 -8.43 -13.92
N PHE A 107 -22.78 -8.51 -12.66
CA PHE A 107 -23.37 -7.37 -11.96
C PHE A 107 -22.40 -6.19 -11.84
N GLY A 108 -21.12 -6.43 -11.53
CA GLY A 108 -20.10 -5.39 -11.51
C GLY A 108 -19.94 -4.67 -12.85
N LYS A 109 -20.02 -5.40 -13.97
CA LYS A 109 -19.95 -4.82 -15.31
C LYS A 109 -21.22 -4.05 -15.70
N LEU A 110 -22.41 -4.56 -15.35
CA LEU A 110 -23.65 -3.81 -15.56
C LEU A 110 -23.66 -2.50 -14.78
N LEU A 111 -23.13 -2.51 -13.55
CA LEU A 111 -22.97 -1.31 -12.73
C LEU A 111 -21.98 -0.32 -13.36
N TRP A 112 -20.87 -0.81 -13.94
CA TRP A 112 -19.95 0.04 -14.71
C TRP A 112 -20.63 0.66 -15.94
N LEU A 113 -21.40 -0.13 -16.71
CA LEU A 113 -22.12 0.35 -17.89
C LEU A 113 -23.25 1.33 -17.55
N SER A 114 -23.77 1.31 -16.31
CA SER A 114 -24.74 2.30 -15.83
C SER A 114 -24.16 3.71 -15.65
N ILE A 115 -22.83 3.86 -15.69
CA ILE A 115 -22.18 5.17 -15.60
C ILE A 115 -22.40 5.95 -16.91
N ASN A 116 -23.31 6.92 -16.86
CA ASN A 116 -23.70 7.73 -18.02
C ASN A 116 -22.92 9.06 -18.20
N LYS A 117 -22.03 9.41 -17.27
CA LYS A 117 -21.24 10.64 -17.31
C LYS A 117 -19.78 10.37 -17.04
N VAL A 118 -18.93 10.74 -17.99
CA VAL A 118 -17.46 10.61 -17.94
C VAL A 118 -16.82 11.99 -18.06
N ILE A 119 -15.99 12.35 -17.10
CA ILE A 119 -15.22 13.60 -17.09
C ILE A 119 -13.74 13.25 -17.09
N ILE A 120 -12.95 13.78 -18.03
CA ILE A 120 -11.50 13.54 -18.09
C ILE A 120 -10.79 14.86 -17.81
N LEU A 121 -9.97 14.89 -16.75
CA LEU A 121 -9.11 16.02 -16.42
C LEU A 121 -7.81 15.92 -17.22
N ASN A 122 -7.56 16.92 -18.07
CA ASN A 122 -6.46 16.90 -19.04
C ASN A 122 -5.22 17.68 -18.60
N GLN A 123 -5.35 18.58 -17.62
CA GLN A 123 -4.25 19.45 -17.19
C GLN A 123 -3.52 18.86 -15.97
N SER A 124 -2.22 18.62 -16.08
CA SER A 124 -1.36 18.21 -14.95
C SER A 124 -1.05 19.42 -14.07
N MET A 125 -1.28 19.28 -12.76
CA MET A 125 -0.99 20.31 -11.75
C MET A 125 0.20 19.92 -10.84
N ARG A 126 0.82 18.76 -11.06
CA ARG A 126 1.94 18.26 -10.22
C ARG A 126 3.30 18.77 -10.70
N GLN A 127 3.47 18.94 -12.00
CA GLN A 127 4.70 19.41 -12.65
C GLN A 127 4.38 20.73 -13.34
N THR A 128 4.36 21.82 -12.57
CA THR A 128 4.09 23.17 -13.07
C THR A 128 5.38 23.86 -13.50
N GLY A 129 5.28 24.84 -14.40
CA GLY A 129 6.41 25.65 -14.85
C GLY A 129 6.83 25.36 -16.31
N PRO A 130 7.21 26.39 -17.09
CA PRO A 130 7.64 26.22 -18.48
C PRO A 130 8.84 25.27 -18.63
N GLU A 131 9.71 25.20 -17.61
CA GLU A 131 10.86 24.29 -17.55
C GLU A 131 10.45 22.81 -17.48
N ASN A 132 9.27 22.50 -16.97
CA ASN A 132 8.76 21.13 -16.83
C ASN A 132 7.83 20.71 -17.97
N ALA A 133 7.41 21.64 -18.83
CA ALA A 133 6.52 21.37 -19.96
C ALA A 133 7.03 20.24 -20.89
N PRO A 134 8.33 20.19 -21.27
CA PRO A 134 8.84 19.09 -22.08
C PRO A 134 8.67 17.71 -21.43
N PHE A 135 8.78 17.65 -20.09
CA PHE A 135 8.63 16.41 -19.33
C PHE A 135 7.16 16.00 -19.20
N VAL A 136 6.25 16.95 -18.98
CA VAL A 136 4.80 16.67 -18.94
C VAL A 136 4.30 16.14 -20.27
N ASP A 137 4.77 16.74 -21.37
CA ASP A 137 4.45 16.32 -22.73
C ASP A 137 4.97 14.92 -23.04
N LEU A 138 6.22 14.64 -22.61
CA LEU A 138 6.81 13.30 -22.70
C LEU A 138 5.95 12.27 -21.96
N LEU A 139 5.59 12.54 -20.70
CA LEU A 139 4.77 11.61 -19.89
C LEU A 139 3.40 11.36 -20.53
N SER A 140 2.82 12.36 -21.18
CA SER A 140 1.55 12.24 -21.90
C SER A 140 1.68 11.35 -23.13
N ARG A 141 2.72 11.56 -23.95
CA ARG A 141 3.02 10.70 -25.11
C ARG A 141 3.36 9.27 -24.69
N LEU A 142 4.12 9.09 -23.62
CA LEU A 142 4.48 7.79 -23.06
C LEU A 142 3.23 7.01 -22.65
N ARG A 143 2.27 7.68 -22.00
CA ARG A 143 0.99 7.08 -21.59
C ARG A 143 0.16 6.58 -22.76
N GLU A 144 0.25 7.25 -23.91
CA GLU A 144 -0.51 6.93 -25.12
C GLU A 144 0.25 6.03 -26.09
N GLY A 145 1.51 5.69 -25.78
CA GLY A 145 2.36 4.90 -26.68
C GLY A 145 2.84 5.66 -27.92
N ARG A 146 2.86 7.01 -27.88
CA ARG A 146 3.25 7.89 -28.99
C ARG A 146 4.60 8.58 -28.78
N CYS A 147 5.55 7.87 -28.17
CA CYS A 147 6.88 8.42 -27.89
C CYS A 147 7.63 8.75 -29.18
N THR A 148 8.46 9.79 -29.12
CA THR A 148 9.34 10.25 -30.19
C THR A 148 10.81 9.97 -29.86
N ASN A 149 11.70 10.07 -30.85
CA ASN A 149 13.15 9.95 -30.60
C ASN A 149 13.65 11.01 -29.60
N LYS A 150 13.08 12.22 -29.61
CA LYS A 150 13.38 13.26 -28.63
C LYS A 150 13.03 12.83 -27.20
N ASP A 151 11.93 12.08 -27.03
CA ASP A 151 11.54 11.55 -25.72
C ASP A 151 12.53 10.47 -25.23
N TYR A 152 12.99 9.62 -26.15
CA TYR A 152 14.02 8.62 -25.87
C TYR A 152 15.34 9.28 -25.47
N ASP A 153 15.80 10.31 -26.19
CA ASP A 153 17.03 11.03 -25.89
C ASP A 153 16.95 11.71 -24.52
N LEU A 154 15.80 12.32 -24.21
CA LEU A 154 15.57 12.94 -22.90
C LEU A 154 15.62 11.93 -21.76
N LEU A 155 15.01 10.75 -21.89
CA LEU A 155 15.10 9.69 -20.87
C LEU A 155 16.50 9.09 -20.79
N SER A 156 17.16 8.90 -21.92
CA SER A 156 18.52 8.36 -22.00
C SER A 156 19.53 9.29 -21.33
N SER A 157 19.33 10.61 -21.41
CA SER A 157 20.15 11.60 -20.67
C SER A 157 20.09 11.43 -19.14
N ARG A 158 19.07 10.74 -18.62
CA ARG A 158 18.89 10.45 -17.19
C ARG A 158 19.44 9.09 -16.78
N VAL A 159 19.96 8.31 -17.73
CA VAL A 159 20.65 7.05 -17.45
C VAL A 159 22.08 7.37 -17.02
N LEU A 160 22.42 6.99 -15.79
CA LEU A 160 23.77 7.16 -15.27
C LEU A 160 24.65 6.05 -15.85
N GLN A 161 25.47 6.38 -16.86
CA GLN A 161 26.53 5.50 -17.39
C GLN A 161 27.89 6.13 -17.12
N GLY A 162 28.80 5.37 -16.48
CA GLY A 162 30.20 5.76 -16.32
C GLY A 162 30.47 6.99 -15.45
N MET A 163 29.48 7.48 -14.69
CA MET A 163 29.64 8.66 -13.82
C MET A 163 30.07 8.25 -12.41
N ASN A 164 31.01 9.00 -11.84
CA ASN A 164 31.33 8.91 -10.41
C ASN A 164 30.29 9.73 -9.62
N ILE A 165 29.26 9.04 -9.13
CA ILE A 165 28.14 9.66 -8.42
C ILE A 165 28.57 9.93 -6.98
N ASP A 166 28.43 11.18 -6.55
CA ASP A 166 28.55 11.54 -5.14
C ASP A 166 27.31 11.08 -4.37
N TRP A 167 27.37 9.84 -3.85
CA TRP A 167 26.26 9.19 -3.17
C TRP A 167 25.87 9.87 -1.85
N GLU A 168 26.72 10.70 -1.25
CA GLU A 168 26.38 11.42 -0.02
C GLU A 168 25.23 12.42 -0.26
N LYS A 169 25.15 13.02 -1.45
CA LYS A 169 24.02 13.90 -1.84
C LYS A 169 22.69 13.16 -1.97
N TRP A 170 22.71 11.84 -2.13
CA TRP A 170 21.53 11.01 -2.44
C TRP A 170 21.18 10.04 -1.31
N LYS A 171 21.83 10.15 -0.15
CA LYS A 171 21.69 9.23 0.98
C LYS A 171 20.27 9.11 1.55
N GLY A 172 19.42 10.12 1.31
CA GLY A 172 18.00 10.14 1.69
C GLY A 172 17.03 9.88 0.53
N THR A 173 17.51 9.66 -0.68
CA THR A 173 16.65 9.55 -1.86
C THR A 173 16.10 8.13 -1.99
N PRO A 174 14.76 7.96 -2.11
CA PRO A 174 14.17 6.63 -2.23
C PRO A 174 14.53 5.99 -3.57
N ILE A 175 14.97 4.74 -3.53
CA ILE A 175 15.26 3.94 -4.73
C ILE A 175 13.99 3.20 -5.17
N ILE A 176 13.56 3.40 -6.41
CA ILE A 176 12.39 2.70 -6.97
C ILE A 176 12.88 1.55 -7.85
N VAL A 177 12.42 0.33 -7.54
CA VAL A 177 12.73 -0.89 -8.30
C VAL A 177 11.47 -1.57 -8.80
N SER A 178 11.59 -2.45 -9.79
CA SER A 178 10.46 -3.23 -10.32
C SER A 178 10.11 -4.42 -9.41
N GLU A 179 11.14 -5.10 -8.87
CA GLU A 179 10.97 -6.38 -8.19
C GLU A 179 11.19 -6.32 -6.68
N ASN A 180 10.43 -7.12 -5.92
CA ASN A 180 10.62 -7.24 -4.47
C ASN A 180 11.98 -7.84 -4.10
N ALA A 181 12.55 -8.73 -4.92
CA ALA A 181 13.85 -9.34 -4.64
C ALA A 181 14.99 -8.31 -4.68
N GLN A 182 15.01 -7.44 -5.70
CA GLN A 182 15.97 -6.34 -5.82
C GLN A 182 15.80 -5.32 -4.67
N LYS A 183 14.54 -4.98 -4.35
CA LYS A 183 14.21 -4.11 -3.21
C LYS A 183 14.78 -4.66 -1.91
N ASP A 184 14.53 -5.94 -1.65
CA ASP A 184 14.97 -6.61 -0.43
C ASP A 184 16.51 -6.69 -0.39
N ALA A 185 17.18 -7.00 -1.50
CA ALA A 185 18.64 -7.02 -1.58
C ALA A 185 19.28 -5.65 -1.25
N LEU A 186 18.76 -4.56 -1.80
CA LEU A 186 19.23 -3.19 -1.51
C LEU A 186 19.00 -2.82 -0.04
N ASN A 187 17.86 -3.23 0.53
CA ASN A 187 17.55 -3.00 1.93
C ASN A 187 18.37 -3.90 2.89
N VAL A 188 18.82 -5.09 2.45
CA VAL A 188 19.63 -6.04 3.25
C VAL A 188 21.10 -5.65 3.31
N ASN A 189 21.70 -5.19 2.21
CA ASN A 189 23.10 -4.75 2.17
C ASN A 189 23.41 -3.58 3.12
N SER A 190 22.38 -2.98 3.72
CA SER A 190 22.54 -1.85 4.62
C SER A 190 22.92 -2.25 6.05
N HIS A 191 22.46 -3.36 6.67
CA HIS A 191 22.75 -3.64 8.10
C HIS A 191 22.60 -5.11 8.58
N SER A 192 23.20 -5.41 9.75
CA SER A 192 23.21 -6.70 10.46
C SER A 192 21.98 -6.96 11.36
N THR A 193 21.67 -8.24 11.63
CA THR A 193 20.36 -8.71 12.18
C THR A 193 20.46 -9.80 13.26
N HIS A 194 19.46 -9.87 14.17
CA HIS A 194 19.28 -10.91 15.22
C HIS A 194 17.87 -11.55 15.17
N GLN A 195 17.70 -12.74 15.78
CA GLN A 195 16.72 -13.78 15.38
C GLN A 195 15.80 -14.31 16.50
N ARG A 196 14.68 -14.96 16.15
CA ARG A 196 13.86 -15.78 17.08
C ARG A 196 13.53 -17.12 16.41
N ASN A 197 13.80 -18.25 17.08
CA ASN A 197 13.68 -19.59 16.50
C ASN A 197 12.50 -20.38 17.09
N ILE A 198 11.53 -20.77 16.25
CA ILE A 198 10.53 -21.82 16.57
C ILE A 198 10.44 -22.89 15.45
N VAL A 199 11.23 -22.77 14.37
CA VAL A 199 11.40 -23.86 13.39
C VAL A 199 12.72 -24.56 13.70
N THR A 200 12.62 -25.81 14.16
CA THR A 200 13.77 -26.65 14.54
C THR A 200 14.51 -27.23 13.35
N ASP A 201 13.82 -27.41 12.21
CA ASP A 201 14.44 -27.88 10.97
C ASP A 201 15.33 -26.80 10.33
N PRO A 202 16.66 -26.99 10.26
CA PRO A 202 17.60 -26.03 9.69
C PRO A 202 17.36 -25.75 8.20
N THR A 203 16.91 -26.75 7.44
CA THR A 203 16.70 -26.63 5.98
C THR A 203 15.47 -25.79 5.67
N LEU A 204 14.37 -26.07 6.38
CA LEU A 204 13.14 -25.29 6.28
C LEU A 204 13.35 -23.85 6.77
N LYS A 205 14.16 -23.66 7.81
CA LYS A 205 14.56 -22.33 8.30
C LYS A 205 15.31 -21.54 7.22
N ALA A 206 16.36 -22.12 6.62
CA ALA A 206 17.12 -21.46 5.56
C ALA A 206 16.25 -21.12 4.34
N TYR A 207 15.26 -21.96 4.02
CA TYR A 207 14.29 -21.69 2.96
C TYR A 207 13.38 -20.50 3.30
N LEU A 208 12.79 -20.48 4.50
CA LEU A 208 11.89 -19.40 4.96
C LEU A 208 12.59 -18.05 5.08
N GLU A 209 13.89 -18.04 5.34
CA GLU A 209 14.72 -16.83 5.37
C GLU A 209 14.96 -16.23 3.98
N LYS A 210 15.00 -17.07 2.94
CA LYS A 210 15.20 -16.64 1.54
C LYS A 210 13.93 -16.13 0.86
N LEU A 211 12.76 -16.32 1.49
CA LEU A 211 11.50 -15.84 0.93
C LEU A 211 11.47 -14.30 0.92
N ASN A 212 11.21 -13.74 -0.26
CA ASN A 212 11.08 -12.29 -0.41
C ASN A 212 9.79 -11.76 0.23
N SER A 213 9.80 -10.47 0.55
CA SER A 213 8.69 -9.73 1.17
C SER A 213 7.36 -9.85 0.42
N GLY A 214 7.36 -10.09 -0.89
CA GLY A 214 6.14 -10.30 -1.67
C GLY A 214 5.40 -11.58 -1.31
N VAL A 215 6.13 -12.67 -1.11
CA VAL A 215 5.57 -13.99 -0.75
C VAL A 215 5.20 -14.05 0.73
N THR A 216 5.80 -13.19 1.55
CA THR A 216 5.65 -13.22 3.01
C THR A 216 4.69 -12.17 3.57
N ASN A 217 3.80 -11.59 2.76
CA ASN A 217 2.93 -10.49 3.17
C ASN A 217 3.70 -9.34 3.84
N GLN A 218 4.85 -9.00 3.26
CA GLN A 218 5.77 -7.96 3.73
C GLN A 218 6.43 -8.27 5.09
N ARG A 219 6.49 -9.54 5.47
CA ARG A 219 7.23 -10.01 6.66
C ARG A 219 8.54 -10.61 6.25
N LEU A 220 9.59 -9.80 6.25
CA LEU A 220 10.94 -10.28 6.05
C LEU A 220 11.28 -11.38 7.07
N GLY A 221 12.09 -12.37 6.68
CA GLY A 221 12.59 -13.37 7.62
C GLY A 221 13.44 -12.77 8.75
N ARG A 222 14.03 -11.61 8.48
CA ARG A 222 14.79 -10.77 9.43
C ARG A 222 14.51 -9.31 9.09
N ILE A 223 14.26 -8.45 10.09
CA ILE A 223 14.16 -7.00 9.85
C ILE A 223 15.43 -6.34 10.41
N PRO A 224 16.30 -5.76 9.57
CA PRO A 224 17.38 -4.91 10.05
C PRO A 224 16.73 -3.62 10.55
N LEU A 225 16.65 -3.43 11.87
CA LEU A 225 16.12 -2.20 12.48
C LEU A 225 17.25 -1.50 13.24
N VAL A 226 17.53 -0.27 12.81
CA VAL A 226 18.52 0.63 13.41
C VAL A 226 17.83 1.97 13.60
N ILE A 227 17.98 2.55 14.78
CA ILE A 227 17.41 3.87 15.08
C ILE A 227 17.98 4.89 14.09
N GLY A 228 17.11 5.72 13.53
CA GLY A 228 17.42 6.71 12.50
C GLY A 228 17.16 6.23 11.07
N MET A 229 16.90 4.93 10.83
CA MET A 229 16.67 4.46 9.46
C MET A 229 15.28 4.87 8.94
N PRO A 230 15.16 5.12 7.62
CA PRO A 230 13.87 5.22 6.95
C PRO A 230 13.16 3.87 6.94
N VAL A 231 11.92 3.87 7.41
CA VAL A 231 11.02 2.71 7.43
C VAL A 231 9.68 3.04 6.79
N MET A 232 9.01 2.01 6.28
CA MET A 232 7.66 2.06 5.75
C MET A 232 6.75 1.21 6.61
N ILE A 233 5.64 1.79 7.06
CA ILE A 233 4.58 1.06 7.77
C ILE A 233 3.81 0.23 6.76
N ALA A 234 3.62 -1.06 7.01
CA ALA A 234 2.98 -2.01 6.11
C ALA A 234 1.50 -2.29 6.44
N GLN A 235 0.95 -1.65 7.47
CA GLN A 235 -0.42 -1.83 7.93
C GLN A 235 -1.12 -0.48 8.20
N ASN A 236 -2.45 -0.47 8.06
CA ASN A 236 -3.25 0.68 8.47
C ASN A 236 -3.55 0.54 9.98
N TYR A 237 -3.11 1.52 10.76
CA TYR A 237 -3.47 1.62 12.18
C TYR A 237 -4.52 2.71 12.38
N ASP A 238 -4.32 3.87 11.77
CA ASP A 238 -5.23 5.00 11.83
C ASP A 238 -5.17 5.76 10.49
N VAL A 239 -6.17 5.55 9.64
CA VAL A 239 -6.22 6.23 8.33
C VAL A 239 -6.43 7.74 8.49
N GLN A 240 -7.20 8.16 9.49
CA GLN A 240 -7.53 9.58 9.71
C GLN A 240 -6.36 10.32 10.36
N GLY A 241 -5.72 9.73 11.37
CA GLY A 241 -4.50 10.26 11.98
C GLY A 241 -3.25 10.06 11.12
N GLY A 242 -3.37 9.32 10.02
CA GLY A 242 -2.37 9.26 8.96
C GLY A 242 -1.37 8.11 9.03
N ILE A 243 -1.58 7.15 9.92
CA ILE A 243 -0.78 5.94 10.09
C ILE A 243 -1.32 4.84 9.17
N VAL A 244 -0.84 4.85 7.91
CA VAL A 244 -1.35 3.99 6.82
C VAL A 244 -0.27 3.10 6.22
N ASN A 245 -0.68 1.96 5.64
CA ASN A 245 0.18 1.08 4.86
C ASN A 245 0.76 1.85 3.67
N GLY A 246 2.09 1.97 3.61
CA GLY A 246 2.83 2.76 2.63
C GLY A 246 3.39 4.07 3.17
N CYS A 247 2.98 4.48 4.38
CA CYS A 247 3.54 5.64 5.06
C CYS A 247 5.03 5.42 5.36
N THR A 248 5.88 6.33 4.91
CA THR A 248 7.31 6.36 5.22
C THR A 248 7.60 7.28 6.39
N GLY A 249 8.61 6.94 7.19
CA GLY A 249 9.02 7.70 8.35
C GLY A 249 10.39 7.26 8.86
N ILE A 250 10.88 7.93 9.91
CA ILE A 250 12.15 7.64 10.55
C ILE A 250 11.91 6.83 11.81
N LEU A 251 12.64 5.73 11.97
CA LEU A 251 12.58 4.88 13.15
C LEU A 251 13.25 5.58 14.33
N LYS A 252 12.51 5.93 15.39
CA LYS A 252 13.04 6.65 16.56
C LYS A 252 13.40 5.73 17.73
N LYS A 253 12.58 4.71 17.96
CA LYS A 253 12.76 3.81 19.11
C LYS A 253 12.29 2.42 18.77
N ILE A 254 12.95 1.42 19.35
CA ILE A 254 12.56 0.02 19.22
C ILE A 254 12.50 -0.56 20.63
N ARG A 255 11.41 -1.24 20.94
CA ARG A 255 11.28 -2.02 22.17
C ARG A 255 11.47 -3.48 21.84
N TYR A 256 12.44 -4.09 22.49
CA TYR A 256 12.71 -5.52 22.39
C TYR A 256 12.19 -6.25 23.63
N GLN A 257 11.92 -7.54 23.46
CA GLN A 257 11.93 -8.51 24.54
C GLN A 257 13.04 -9.52 24.23
N GLU A 258 13.62 -10.10 25.27
CA GLU A 258 14.63 -11.15 25.15
C GLU A 258 13.99 -12.51 25.48
N ASP A 259 14.43 -13.56 24.81
CA ASP A 259 14.06 -14.93 25.15
C ASP A 259 15.08 -15.57 26.10
N ALA A 260 14.78 -16.78 26.58
CA ALA A 260 15.65 -17.54 27.48
C ALA A 260 17.02 -17.88 26.86
N GLN A 261 17.17 -17.77 25.54
CA GLN A 261 18.43 -17.98 24.82
C GLN A 261 19.17 -16.65 24.53
N GLY A 262 18.70 -15.53 25.09
CA GLY A 262 19.33 -14.21 24.93
C GLY A 262 19.02 -13.52 23.61
N ASN A 263 18.08 -14.03 22.81
CA ASN A 263 17.76 -13.39 21.54
C ASN A 263 16.74 -12.26 21.69
N ARG A 264 17.03 -11.12 21.08
CA ARG A 264 16.16 -9.93 21.07
C ARG A 264 15.16 -9.98 19.93
N TYR A 265 13.89 -9.73 20.24
CA TYR A 265 12.82 -9.59 19.26
C TYR A 265 12.01 -8.32 19.48
N ALA A 266 11.78 -7.58 18.40
CA ALA A 266 11.11 -6.29 18.45
C ALA A 266 9.60 -6.49 18.65
N THR A 267 9.05 -5.92 19.71
CA THR A 267 7.62 -6.00 20.08
C THR A 267 6.83 -4.77 19.68
N SER A 268 7.49 -3.63 19.68
CA SER A 268 6.93 -2.35 19.23
C SER A 268 8.06 -1.42 18.77
N CYS A 269 7.73 -0.45 17.95
CA CYS A 269 8.64 0.65 17.63
C CYS A 269 7.89 1.98 17.51
N ILE A 270 8.65 3.07 17.56
CA ILE A 270 8.15 4.43 17.33
C ILE A 270 8.68 4.88 15.97
N VAL A 271 7.78 5.30 15.10
CA VAL A 271 8.08 5.86 13.78
C VAL A 271 7.60 7.31 13.74
N GLU A 272 8.48 8.22 13.35
CA GLU A 272 8.16 9.62 13.11
C GLU A 272 7.92 9.85 11.62
N SER A 273 6.81 10.47 11.26
CA SER A 273 6.51 10.81 9.87
C SER A 273 5.72 12.11 9.82
N SER A 274 6.12 13.02 8.94
CA SER A 274 5.38 14.27 8.66
C SER A 274 3.93 14.02 8.24
N THR A 275 3.63 12.82 7.75
CA THR A 275 2.28 12.46 7.35
C THR A 275 1.38 12.09 8.54
N ILE A 276 1.92 11.82 9.73
CA ILE A 276 1.13 11.52 10.93
C ILE A 276 0.62 12.85 11.49
N THR A 277 -0.69 13.07 11.40
CA THR A 277 -1.34 14.33 11.79
C THR A 277 -2.34 14.14 12.93
N GLY A 278 -2.59 12.90 13.35
CA GLY A 278 -3.44 12.59 14.50
C GLY A 278 -2.85 13.11 15.81
N ALA A 279 -3.71 13.31 16.80
CA ALA A 279 -3.28 13.67 18.14
C ALA A 279 -2.34 12.58 18.70
N PRO A 280 -1.19 12.95 19.29
CA PRO A 280 -0.26 11.97 19.82
C PRO A 280 -0.86 11.26 21.04
N LEU A 281 -0.46 10.01 21.26
CA LEU A 281 -0.69 9.36 22.56
C LEU A 281 0.08 10.12 23.64
N SER A 282 -0.39 10.05 24.89
CA SER A 282 0.09 10.90 26.01
C SER A 282 1.60 10.89 26.27
N THR A 283 2.34 9.94 25.72
CA THR A 283 3.80 9.79 25.88
C THR A 283 4.58 9.93 24.58
N LEU A 284 3.93 10.32 23.47
CA LEU A 284 4.54 10.48 22.15
C LEU A 284 4.65 11.95 21.79
N GLU A 285 5.70 12.29 21.04
CA GLU A 285 5.80 13.61 20.44
C GLU A 285 4.83 13.73 19.25
N PRO A 286 4.49 14.96 18.81
CA PRO A 286 3.77 15.18 17.57
C PRO A 286 4.44 14.42 16.41
N HIS A 287 3.64 13.95 15.44
CA HIS A 287 4.10 13.19 14.28
C HIS A 287 4.70 11.79 14.57
N GLN A 288 4.63 11.31 15.81
CA GLN A 288 5.08 9.96 16.16
C GLN A 288 3.91 8.97 16.26
N ALA A 289 4.14 7.77 15.75
CA ALA A 289 3.22 6.64 15.86
C ALA A 289 3.91 5.43 16.47
N VAL A 290 3.18 4.72 17.32
CA VAL A 290 3.59 3.40 17.81
C VAL A 290 3.12 2.35 16.82
N VAL A 291 4.05 1.54 16.34
CA VAL A 291 3.79 0.36 15.54
C VAL A 291 3.96 -0.86 16.44
N LEU A 292 2.92 -1.68 16.55
CA LEU A 292 2.91 -2.88 17.38
C LEU A 292 3.15 -4.11 16.53
N GLN A 293 3.82 -5.11 17.10
CA GLN A 293 3.88 -6.41 16.45
C GLN A 293 2.47 -6.99 16.31
N ASP A 294 2.25 -7.67 15.21
CA ASP A 294 1.02 -8.37 14.91
C ASP A 294 1.35 -9.73 14.30
N THR A 295 0.34 -10.56 14.20
CA THR A 295 0.48 -11.97 13.84
C THR A 295 -0.29 -12.26 12.57
N THR A 296 0.43 -12.74 11.55
CA THR A 296 -0.15 -13.08 10.24
C THR A 296 0.15 -14.51 9.87
N ASP A 297 -0.83 -15.18 9.28
CA ASP A 297 -0.63 -16.49 8.67
C ASP A 297 0.06 -16.31 7.30
N MET A 298 1.12 -17.08 7.10
CA MET A 298 1.89 -17.14 5.86
C MET A 298 1.78 -18.53 5.27
N THR A 299 1.46 -18.60 3.98
CA THR A 299 1.32 -19.88 3.29
C THR A 299 2.40 -20.03 2.24
N PHE A 300 3.08 -21.18 2.23
CA PHE A 300 4.10 -21.51 1.25
C PHE A 300 4.00 -22.99 0.84
N ARG A 301 4.68 -23.38 -0.23
CA ARG A 301 4.83 -24.80 -0.58
C ARG A 301 6.08 -25.36 0.09
N HIS A 302 5.92 -26.46 0.81
CA HIS A 302 7.04 -27.15 1.44
C HIS A 302 8.05 -27.59 0.37
N PRO A 303 9.34 -27.26 0.51
CA PRO A 303 10.34 -27.43 -0.54
C PRO A 303 10.58 -28.90 -0.91
N HIS A 304 10.31 -29.85 0.00
CA HIS A 304 10.55 -31.28 -0.26
C HIS A 304 9.27 -32.09 -0.52
N SER A 305 8.14 -31.69 0.06
CA SER A 305 6.90 -32.47 -0.05
C SER A 305 5.91 -31.86 -1.04
N GLY A 306 6.16 -30.64 -1.52
CA GLY A 306 5.28 -29.90 -2.43
C GLY A 306 3.93 -29.48 -1.81
N LYS A 307 3.64 -29.95 -0.59
CA LYS A 307 2.40 -29.69 0.14
C LYS A 307 2.32 -28.22 0.55
N LYS A 308 1.09 -27.69 0.55
CA LYS A 308 0.80 -26.34 1.03
C LYS A 308 0.90 -26.35 2.56
N CYS A 309 1.82 -25.55 3.10
CA CYS A 309 2.02 -25.38 4.53
C CYS A 309 1.66 -23.97 4.94
N THR A 310 1.01 -23.83 6.09
CA THR A 310 0.69 -22.54 6.69
C THR A 310 1.45 -22.42 7.99
N ILE A 311 2.19 -21.33 8.16
CA ILE A 311 2.86 -20.98 9.40
C ILE A 311 2.30 -19.65 9.90
N ARG A 312 2.33 -19.47 11.22
CA ARG A 312 1.94 -18.21 11.85
C ARG A 312 3.20 -17.43 12.21
N ARG A 313 3.32 -16.19 11.74
CA ARG A 313 4.47 -15.31 12.01
C ARG A 313 4.01 -14.08 12.78
N THR A 314 4.68 -13.81 13.90
CA THR A 314 4.50 -12.57 14.69
C THR A 314 5.70 -11.66 14.49
N GLN A 315 5.49 -10.43 14.03
CA GLN A 315 6.57 -9.48 13.79
C GLN A 315 6.04 -8.03 13.74
N LEU A 316 6.91 -7.01 13.70
CA LEU A 316 6.49 -5.66 13.34
C LEU A 316 6.11 -5.56 11.86
N PRO A 317 4.97 -4.94 11.49
CA PRO A 317 4.59 -4.68 10.11
C PRO A 317 5.30 -3.42 9.59
N ILE A 318 6.63 -3.42 9.61
CA ILE A 318 7.46 -2.38 9.03
C ILE A 318 8.51 -2.98 8.09
N LEU A 319 8.92 -2.17 7.13
CA LEU A 319 9.96 -2.50 6.16
C LEU A 319 10.99 -1.38 6.14
N PRO A 320 12.29 -1.66 5.90
CA PRO A 320 13.22 -0.62 5.49
C PRO A 320 12.73 0.07 4.22
N ALA A 321 12.89 1.39 4.15
CA ALA A 321 12.36 2.23 3.06
C ALA A 321 13.44 2.91 2.23
N PHE A 322 14.68 2.38 2.20
CA PHE A 322 15.72 2.84 1.29
C PHE A 322 15.37 2.51 -0.17
N ALA A 323 14.77 1.35 -0.39
CA ALA A 323 14.19 0.95 -1.67
C ALA A 323 12.72 0.54 -1.55
N MET A 324 11.92 0.87 -2.57
CA MET A 324 10.52 0.44 -2.69
C MET A 324 10.18 0.01 -4.12
N THR A 325 9.12 -0.79 -4.28
CA THR A 325 8.67 -1.16 -5.62
C THR A 325 7.85 -0.04 -6.27
N ALA A 326 7.88 0.08 -7.60
CA ALA A 326 7.08 1.05 -8.34
C ALA A 326 5.57 0.95 -8.01
N HIS A 327 5.07 -0.27 -7.78
CA HIS A 327 3.69 -0.51 -7.34
C HIS A 327 3.37 0.15 -5.98
N LYS A 328 4.33 0.20 -5.05
CA LYS A 328 4.16 0.83 -3.74
C LYS A 328 4.38 2.34 -3.77
N ALA A 329 5.23 2.82 -4.68
CA ALA A 329 5.44 4.25 -4.93
C ALA A 329 4.22 4.92 -5.62
N GLN A 330 3.32 4.16 -6.22
CA GLN A 330 2.16 4.69 -6.94
C GLN A 330 1.27 5.57 -6.04
N GLY A 331 1.04 6.81 -6.48
CA GLY A 331 0.18 7.78 -5.77
C GLY A 331 0.89 8.56 -4.66
N GLN A 332 2.18 8.28 -4.41
CA GLN A 332 3.03 9.10 -3.56
C GLN A 332 3.55 10.32 -4.36
N THR A 333 4.05 11.33 -3.64
CA THR A 333 4.69 12.52 -4.21
C THR A 333 6.01 12.71 -3.51
#